data_AF-A0A365H498-F1
#
_entry.id   AF-A0A365H498-F1
#
_cell.length_a   1.000
_cell.length_b   1.000
_cell.length_c   1.000
_cell.angle_alpha   90.00
_cell.angle_beta   90.00
_cell.angle_gamma   90.00
#
_symmetry.space_group_name_H-M   'P 1'
#
loop_
_entity.id
_entity.type
_entity.pdbx_description
1 polymer ?
#
loop_
_entity_poly.entity_id
_entity_poly.type
_entity_poly.pdbx_seq_one_letter_code
_entity_poly.pdbx_strand_id
1 'polypeptide(L)'
;MADDEEPIAIGEALAGIKVLPLLEGWTALAAIVLVKCIDEEGRPSWAFRTTDGLNDEELLGALTVRTDMLRRDLLASYYDQDE
;
A
#
# COMPACT_ATOMS: atom_id res chain seq x y z
N MET A 1 17.42 -10.65 8.80
CA MET A 1 17.23 -9.32 8.21
C MET A 1 18.30 -9.21 7.15
N ALA A 2 17.91 -9.18 5.88
CA ALA A 2 18.87 -8.97 4.79
C ALA A 2 19.18 -7.47 4.77
N ASP A 3 20.19 -7.08 5.55
CA ASP A 3 20.58 -5.69 5.81
C ASP A 3 21.48 -5.09 4.70
N ASP A 4 21.62 -5.78 3.56
CA ASP A 4 22.53 -5.42 2.47
C ASP A 4 21.84 -5.24 1.10
N GLU A 5 20.50 -5.24 1.03
CA GLU A 5 19.80 -5.02 -0.24
C GLU A 5 19.55 -3.52 -0.48
N GLU A 6 20.24 -2.98 -1.49
CA GLU A 6 20.07 -1.59 -1.93
C GLU A 6 18.66 -1.37 -2.53
N PRO A 7 17.94 -0.30 -2.14
CA PRO A 7 16.62 -0.02 -2.70
C PRO A 7 16.67 0.17 -4.22
N ILE A 8 15.81 -0.55 -4.93
CA ILE A 8 15.61 -0.38 -6.38
C ILE A 8 14.36 0.44 -6.67
N ALA A 9 14.20 0.92 -7.91
CA ALA A 9 13.02 1.68 -8.31
C ALA A 9 11.74 0.86 -8.12
N ILE A 10 10.66 1.49 -7.65
CA ILE A 10 9.39 0.79 -7.36
C ILE A 10 8.83 0.04 -8.58
N GLY A 11 9.00 0.58 -9.79
CA GLY A 11 8.58 -0.08 -11.03
C GLY A 11 9.38 -1.33 -11.39
N GLU A 12 10.63 -1.42 -10.91
CA GLU A 12 11.48 -2.61 -11.03
C GLU A 12 11.16 -3.62 -9.94
N ALA A 13 10.99 -3.17 -8.68
CA ALA A 13 10.63 -4.02 -7.56
C ALA A 13 9.25 -4.70 -7.74
N LEU A 14 8.28 -3.99 -8.33
CA LEU A 14 6.90 -4.43 -8.48
C LEU A 14 6.47 -4.51 -9.95
N ALA A 15 7.32 -5.13 -10.76
CA ALA A 15 7.10 -5.27 -12.19
C ALA A 15 5.70 -5.83 -12.51
N GLY A 16 4.98 -5.15 -13.42
CA GLY A 16 3.65 -5.55 -13.86
C GLY A 16 2.49 -4.98 -13.04
N ILE A 17 2.75 -4.39 -11.87
CA ILE A 17 1.75 -3.66 -11.09
C ILE A 17 1.60 -2.24 -11.66
N LYS A 18 0.34 -1.78 -11.81
CA LYS A 18 0.02 -0.43 -12.30
C LYS A 18 -0.76 0.32 -11.24
N VAL A 19 -0.51 1.63 -11.16
CA VAL A 19 -1.22 2.56 -10.29
C VAL A 19 -1.69 3.78 -11.09
N LEU A 20 -2.69 4.48 -10.58
CA LEU A 20 -3.11 5.75 -11.17
C LEU A 20 -2.02 6.81 -10.96
N PRO A 21 -1.85 7.75 -11.91
CA PRO A 21 -0.87 8.82 -11.78
C PRO A 21 -1.25 9.77 -10.64
N LEU A 22 -0.24 10.47 -10.11
CA LEU A 22 -0.46 11.60 -9.23
C LEU A 22 -1.11 12.77 -9.99
N LEU A 23 -1.67 13.71 -9.23
CA LEU A 23 -2.16 14.98 -9.78
C LEU A 23 -1.01 15.76 -10.45
N GLU A 24 -1.35 16.57 -11.44
CA GLU A 24 -0.36 17.40 -12.14
C GLU A 24 0.38 18.33 -11.16
N GLY A 25 1.71 18.40 -11.30
CA GLY A 25 2.58 19.20 -10.45
C GLY A 25 2.91 18.61 -9.08
N TRP A 26 2.35 17.45 -8.71
CA TRP A 26 2.68 16.78 -7.45
C TRP A 26 3.93 15.91 -7.60
N THR A 27 4.82 15.99 -6.60
CA THR A 27 6.01 15.14 -6.49
C THR A 27 5.81 14.14 -5.36
N ALA A 28 6.02 12.85 -5.63
CA ALA A 28 6.02 11.83 -4.58
C ALA A 28 7.21 12.03 -3.64
N LEU A 29 6.97 11.99 -2.33
CA LEU A 29 8.04 12.06 -1.32
C LEU A 29 8.27 10.70 -0.65
N ALA A 30 7.19 10.01 -0.30
CA ALA A 30 7.24 8.68 0.26
C ALA A 30 5.97 7.88 -0.08
N ALA A 31 6.04 6.55 0.06
CA ALA A 31 4.93 5.65 -0.18
C ALA A 31 4.93 4.46 0.79
N ILE A 32 3.71 4.04 1.16
CA ILE A 32 3.43 2.78 1.85
C ILE A 32 2.82 1.84 0.83
N VAL A 33 3.41 0.66 0.67
CA VAL A 33 3.00 -0.30 -0.36
C VAL A 33 2.69 -1.64 0.29
N LEU A 34 1.44 -2.07 0.14
CA LEU A 34 0.97 -3.40 0.49
C LEU A 34 0.72 -4.17 -0.78
N VAL A 35 1.51 -5.21 -1.02
CA VAL A 35 1.47 -6.00 -2.24
C VAL A 35 0.95 -7.39 -1.91
N LYS A 36 -0.15 -7.78 -2.56
CA LYS A 36 -0.64 -9.16 -2.50
C LYS A 36 0.18 -10.02 -3.44
N CYS A 37 0.89 -10.97 -2.88
CA CYS A 37 1.80 -11.86 -3.59
C CYS A 37 1.33 -13.31 -3.48
N ILE A 38 1.94 -14.17 -4.27
CA ILE A 38 1.91 -15.62 -4.06
C ILE A 38 3.25 -15.99 -3.43
N ASP A 39 3.21 -16.70 -2.28
CA ASP A 39 4.42 -17.16 -1.60
C ASP A 39 5.02 -18.42 -2.26
N GLU A 40 6.14 -18.90 -1.70
CA GLU A 40 6.85 -20.09 -2.19
C GLU A 40 6.00 -21.37 -2.17
N GLU A 41 4.94 -21.40 -1.35
CA GLU A 41 3.99 -22.52 -1.24
C GLU A 41 2.76 -22.33 -2.13
N GLY A 42 2.74 -21.30 -2.98
CA GLY A 42 1.62 -21.01 -3.88
C GLY A 42 0.42 -20.34 -3.20
N ARG A 43 0.57 -19.85 -1.95
CA ARG A 43 -0.54 -19.27 -1.19
C ARG A 43 -0.57 -17.75 -1.32
N PRO A 44 -1.77 -17.13 -1.29
CA PRO A 44 -1.89 -15.68 -1.20
C PRO A 44 -1.31 -15.14 0.12
N SER A 45 -0.31 -14.30 0.01
CA SER A 45 0.40 -13.65 1.13
C SER A 45 0.55 -12.15 0.86
N TRP A 46 0.93 -11.38 1.88
CA TRP A 46 1.11 -9.93 1.77
C TRP A 46 2.55 -9.53 2.06
N ALA A 47 3.13 -8.75 1.17
CA ALA A 47 4.43 -8.11 1.36
C ALA A 47 4.21 -6.62 1.67
N PHE A 48 4.80 -6.17 2.77
CA PHE A 48 4.86 -4.76 3.14
C PHE A 48 6.18 -4.16 2.64
N ARG A 49 6.11 -2.99 1.99
CA ARG A 49 7.25 -2.19 1.56
C ARG A 49 6.97 -0.73 1.86
N THR A 50 8.00 0.00 2.23
CA THR A 50 7.97 1.46 2.39
C THR A 50 9.16 2.06 1.66
N THR A 51 8.99 3.26 1.13
CA THR A 51 10.13 4.10 0.79
C THR A 51 10.64 4.78 2.05
N ASP A 52 11.84 5.34 1.99
CA ASP A 52 12.31 6.25 3.02
C ASP A 52 11.42 7.51 3.12
N GLY A 53 11.54 8.23 4.23
CA GLY A 53 10.92 9.54 4.41
C GLY A 53 9.58 9.57 5.15
N LEU A 54 9.10 8.43 5.67
CA LEU A 54 7.99 8.38 6.63
C LEU A 54 8.52 8.08 8.03
N ASN A 55 8.13 8.89 9.00
CA ASN A 55 8.28 8.51 10.41
C ASN A 55 7.14 7.58 10.86
N ASP A 56 7.30 6.98 12.05
CA ASP A 56 6.34 6.02 12.61
C ASP A 56 4.96 6.63 12.83
N GLU A 57 4.90 7.92 13.22
CA GLU A 57 3.64 8.64 13.42
C GLU A 57 2.89 8.89 12.11
N GLU A 58 3.60 9.28 11.04
CA GLU A 58 3.04 9.46 9.69
C GLU A 58 2.54 8.13 9.13
N LEU A 59 3.31 7.06 9.31
CA LEU A 59 2.95 5.70 8.91
C LEU A 59 1.67 5.24 9.62
N LEU A 60 1.63 5.35 10.96
CA LEU A 60 0.48 4.97 11.76
C LEU A 60 -0.76 5.79 11.41
N GLY A 61 -0.59 7.10 11.22
CA GLY A 61 -1.66 8.01 10.84
C GLY A 61 -2.27 7.63 9.49
N ALA A 62 -1.43 7.40 8.47
CA ALA A 62 -1.88 7.03 7.13
C ALA A 62 -2.67 5.70 7.12
N LEU A 63 -2.16 4.68 7.81
CA LEU A 63 -2.82 3.38 7.92
C LEU A 63 -4.15 3.47 8.68
N THR A 64 -4.21 4.29 9.74
CA THR A 64 -5.42 4.51 10.52
C THR A 64 -6.52 5.15 9.68
N VAL A 65 -6.21 6.24 8.97
CA VAL A 65 -7.16 6.94 8.10
C VAL A 65 -7.69 6.00 7.02
N ARG A 66 -6.80 5.28 6.32
CA ARG A 66 -7.21 4.36 5.26
C ARG A 66 -8.10 3.23 5.78
N THR A 67 -7.78 2.68 6.95
CA THR A 67 -8.57 1.61 7.57
C THR A 67 -9.97 2.11 7.94
N ASP A 68 -10.07 3.30 8.51
CA ASP A 68 -11.36 3.89 8.88
C ASP A 68 -12.22 4.20 7.65
N MET A 69 -11.63 4.76 6.60
CA MET A 69 -12.32 4.98 5.31
C MET A 69 -12.88 3.66 4.76
N LEU A 70 -12.05 2.63 4.66
CA LEU A 70 -12.48 1.33 4.15
C LEU A 70 -13.61 0.73 5.01
N ARG A 71 -13.53 0.88 6.34
CA ARG A 71 -14.59 0.42 7.25
C ARG A 71 -15.91 1.12 6.95
N ARG A 72 -15.90 2.44 6.73
CA ARG A 72 -17.10 3.22 6.38
C ARG A 72 -17.68 2.79 5.04
N ASP A 73 -16.82 2.62 4.03
CA ASP A 73 -17.25 2.20 2.68
C ASP A 73 -17.90 0.81 2.72
N LEU A 74 -17.31 -0.14 3.45
CA LEU A 74 -17.87 -1.48 3.63
C LEU A 74 -19.22 -1.44 4.35
N LEU A 75 -19.34 -0.63 5.40
CA LEU A 75 -20.59 -0.47 6.14
C LEU A 75 -21.70 0.13 5.26
N ALA A 76 -21.38 1.18 4.48
CA ALA A 76 -22.32 1.77 3.53
C ALA A 76 -22.79 0.73 2.50
N SER A 77 -21.84 -0.01 1.91
CA SER A 77 -22.16 -1.05 0.91
C SER A 77 -23.02 -2.19 1.45
N TYR A 78 -22.96 -2.46 2.75
CA TYR A 78 -23.79 -3.48 3.40
C TYR A 78 -25.24 -3.01 3.52
N TYR A 79 -25.46 -1.77 3.95
CA TYR A 79 -26.81 -1.22 4.08
C TYR A 79 -27.49 -0.98 2.72
N ASP A 80 -26.73 -0.59 1.68
CA ASP A 80 -27.26 -0.45 0.32
C ASP A 80 -27.71 -1.79 -0.31
N GLN A 81 -27.27 -2.93 0.24
CA GLN A 81 -27.67 -4.27 -0.22
C GLN A 81 -28.93 -4.81 0.47
N ASP A 82 -29.33 -4.20 1.59
CA ASP A 82 -30.51 -4.60 2.38
C ASP A 82 -31.78 -3.79 1.99
N GLU A 83 -31.69 -2.88 1.01
CA GLU A 83 -32.82 -2.20 0.31
C GLU A 83 -33.18 -2.87 -1.03
#